data_AF-A0A381UHD2-F1
#
_entry.id   AF-A0A381UHD2-F1
#
_cell.length_a   1.000
_cell.length_b   1.000
_cell.length_c   1.000
_cell.angle_alpha   90.00
_cell.angle_beta   90.00
_cell.angle_gamma   90.00
#
_symmetry.space_group_name_H-M   'P 1'
#
loop_
_entity.id
_entity.type
_entity.pdbx_description
1 polymer ?
#
loop_
_entity_poly.entity_id
_entity_poly.type
_entity_poly.pdbx_seq_one_letter_code
_entity_poly.pdbx_strand_id
1 'polypeptide(L)'
;VECALRLAKRADSVAGLMFRLTRTGVFAVIFFVVLALGQVAGAEASRNLKLRGGLQNARIQFEQKRTGRVAFIGGSITQMDGYRPMVSNWLQSRFPKTNFEFINAGISSTDSQTGAFRLGDHILARGRIDLLFIEFAVNDDQDARHSRRGCILGMEGIVRQARLRQPMCDLVVTHFVNPAMLKQIQSGTVPPSIEAHEDVLRHYNVSSIYLAREVADRIATGKLTWEEYGGTHPKPAGNAVASELIGELLDRRWAKPLSANTAKDAVLLPPKPLDAGSFFNGQFLSPGLAKRGDGWSWHVPEWKKIPGSFRETFAGLKLLCGGRASGGVSFEFEGRALGAYVLAGPDAGVLEVSIDNGTFKPVNLYHHYSRGLHYPRTVMFATDLTPGKHSVKLRLAKPPGNEAKGTAARILQFTVN
;
A
#
# COMPACT_ATOMS: atom_id res chain seq x y z
N VAL A 1 80.79 -23.60 -56.21
CA VAL A 1 80.56 -24.69 -55.25
C VAL A 1 79.15 -25.18 -55.50
N GLU A 2 79.06 -26.40 -56.02
CA GLU A 2 77.82 -27.10 -56.36
C GLU A 2 76.83 -27.10 -55.18
N CYS A 3 75.55 -26.89 -55.44
CA CYS A 3 74.57 -27.97 -55.27
C CYS A 3 73.24 -27.55 -55.90
N ALA A 4 72.88 -28.26 -56.96
CA ALA A 4 71.57 -28.22 -57.58
C ALA A 4 70.59 -29.07 -56.79
N LEU A 5 69.30 -28.69 -56.77
CA LEU A 5 68.15 -29.57 -57.05
C LEU A 5 66.88 -28.70 -56.99
N ARG A 6 66.40 -28.27 -58.16
CA ARG A 6 65.30 -28.90 -58.95
C ARG A 6 63.94 -28.42 -58.46
N LEU A 7 63.29 -27.56 -59.26
CA LEU A 7 62.32 -27.91 -60.33
C LEU A 7 60.95 -28.23 -59.71
N ALA A 8 59.81 -27.76 -60.20
CA ALA A 8 59.48 -27.23 -61.52
C ALA A 8 58.07 -26.59 -61.41
N LYS A 9 57.80 -25.47 -62.07
CA LYS A 9 57.17 -25.38 -63.42
C LYS A 9 55.68 -25.81 -63.41
N ARG A 10 54.76 -25.20 -64.14
CA ARG A 10 54.74 -24.29 -65.31
C ARG A 10 53.27 -23.80 -65.36
N ALA A 11 53.00 -22.52 -65.52
CA ALA A 11 53.01 -21.76 -66.78
C ALA A 11 51.82 -22.06 -67.71
N ASP A 12 51.26 -20.95 -68.20
CA ASP A 12 50.55 -20.77 -69.46
C ASP A 12 49.09 -21.25 -69.50
N SER A 13 48.13 -20.58 -70.16
CA SER A 13 48.02 -19.26 -70.76
C SER A 13 46.61 -19.18 -71.39
N VAL A 14 46.20 -17.95 -71.75
CA VAL A 14 45.26 -17.61 -72.83
C VAL A 14 43.74 -17.82 -72.62
N ALA A 15 43.05 -16.71 -72.89
CA ALA A 15 41.62 -16.51 -73.03
C ALA A 15 40.99 -17.36 -74.15
N GLY A 16 39.76 -17.85 -73.93
CA GLY A 16 39.03 -18.62 -74.95
C GLY A 16 37.63 -18.99 -74.51
N LEU A 17 36.70 -18.07 -74.74
CA LEU A 17 35.25 -18.21 -74.67
C LEU A 17 34.71 -19.41 -75.46
N MET A 18 33.87 -20.27 -74.86
CA MET A 18 32.86 -21.16 -75.50
C MET A 18 32.21 -22.03 -74.39
N PHE A 19 30.90 -22.30 -74.29
CA PHE A 19 29.71 -22.00 -75.08
C PHE A 19 28.48 -22.58 -74.33
N ARG A 20 27.27 -21.99 -74.53
CA ARG A 20 25.90 -22.57 -74.34
C ARG A 20 25.42 -22.84 -72.89
N LEU A 21 24.20 -22.46 -72.47
CA LEU A 21 22.87 -22.66 -73.07
C LEU A 21 21.82 -21.69 -72.44
N THR A 22 20.92 -21.18 -73.29
CA THR A 22 19.44 -21.00 -73.17
C THR A 22 18.80 -20.73 -71.79
N ARG A 23 17.73 -19.96 -71.58
CA ARG A 23 16.78 -19.10 -72.34
C ARG A 23 15.68 -18.80 -71.29
N THR A 24 15.05 -17.61 -71.32
CA THR A 24 13.77 -17.25 -70.62
C THR A 24 13.81 -17.27 -69.09
N GLY A 25 13.40 -16.27 -68.31
CA GLY A 25 12.51 -15.13 -68.50
C GLY A 25 11.81 -14.94 -67.15
N VAL A 26 11.60 -13.69 -66.72
CA VAL A 26 10.62 -13.27 -65.70
C VAL A 26 10.66 -14.05 -64.37
N PHE A 27 11.21 -13.46 -63.30
CA PHE A 27 10.76 -13.54 -61.90
C PHE A 27 11.92 -13.15 -60.97
N ALA A 28 12.17 -11.85 -60.86
CA ALA A 28 12.91 -11.29 -59.72
C ALA A 28 12.20 -10.03 -59.20
N VAL A 29 10.86 -10.05 -59.25
CA VAL A 29 9.99 -9.27 -58.38
C VAL A 29 9.37 -10.29 -57.44
N ILE A 30 10.13 -10.70 -56.43
CA ILE A 30 9.75 -11.31 -55.13
C ILE A 30 11.11 -11.54 -54.44
N PHE A 31 11.73 -10.46 -53.98
CA PHE A 31 12.73 -10.53 -52.91
C PHE A 31 12.64 -9.25 -52.06
N PHE A 32 11.40 -8.85 -51.77
CA PHE A 32 11.05 -7.80 -50.81
C PHE A 32 9.80 -8.18 -50.00
N VAL A 33 9.60 -9.48 -49.78
CA VAL A 33 8.64 -10.00 -48.81
C VAL A 33 9.34 -11.09 -48.02
N VAL A 34 9.16 -11.05 -46.70
CA VAL A 34 9.71 -11.96 -45.67
C VAL A 34 11.08 -11.59 -45.12
N LEU A 35 11.16 -10.42 -44.49
CA LEU A 35 11.90 -10.22 -43.24
C LEU A 35 11.14 -9.20 -42.36
N ALA A 36 9.84 -9.45 -42.22
CA ALA A 36 8.96 -8.78 -41.26
C ALA A 36 8.25 -9.84 -40.42
N LEU A 37 9.03 -10.70 -39.77
CA LEU A 37 8.53 -11.61 -38.74
C LEU A 37 9.58 -11.67 -37.64
N GLY A 38 9.21 -11.17 -36.45
CA GLY A 38 9.97 -11.39 -35.24
C GLY A 38 10.42 -10.16 -34.46
N GLN A 39 9.87 -8.96 -34.71
CA GLN A 39 9.70 -8.07 -33.56
C GLN A 39 8.52 -8.62 -32.76
N VAL A 40 8.80 -9.61 -31.91
CA VAL A 40 8.02 -9.73 -30.68
C VAL A 40 8.22 -8.37 -30.03
N ALA A 41 7.24 -7.48 -30.19
CA ALA A 41 7.09 -6.33 -29.34
C ALA A 41 6.91 -6.92 -27.94
N GLY A 42 8.01 -7.25 -27.28
CA GLY A 42 8.02 -7.39 -25.85
C GLY A 42 7.54 -6.03 -25.37
N ALA A 43 6.27 -5.95 -24.98
CA ALA A 43 5.69 -4.73 -24.44
C ALA A 43 6.71 -4.16 -23.47
N GLU A 44 7.21 -2.96 -23.78
CA GLU A 44 8.23 -2.33 -22.96
C GLU A 44 7.71 -2.36 -21.53
N ALA A 45 8.49 -2.97 -20.64
CA ALA A 45 8.07 -3.21 -19.27
C ALA A 45 7.53 -1.91 -18.69
N SER A 46 6.22 -1.87 -18.38
CA SER A 46 5.61 -0.62 -17.92
C SER A 46 6.44 -0.07 -16.78
N ARG A 47 6.95 1.16 -16.96
CA ARG A 47 7.73 1.87 -15.93
C ARG A 47 6.95 2.03 -14.62
N ASN A 48 5.64 1.82 -14.67
CA ASN A 48 4.69 1.89 -13.57
C ASN A 48 4.58 0.58 -12.77
N LEU A 49 5.23 -0.50 -13.21
CA LEU A 49 5.37 -1.74 -12.45
C LEU A 49 6.77 -1.88 -11.86
N LYS A 50 6.89 -1.85 -10.54
CA LYS A 50 8.15 -2.05 -9.82
C LYS A 50 8.22 -3.48 -9.32
N LEU A 51 8.89 -4.31 -10.11
CA LEU A 51 9.13 -5.70 -9.79
C LEU A 51 10.26 -5.81 -8.74
N ARG A 52 9.90 -5.91 -7.45
CA ARG A 52 10.83 -6.25 -6.34
C ARG A 52 10.43 -7.55 -5.62
N GLY A 53 11.39 -8.27 -5.04
CA GLY A 53 11.14 -9.53 -4.31
C GLY A 53 10.61 -10.68 -5.16
N GLY A 54 10.29 -11.79 -4.49
CA GLY A 54 9.52 -12.88 -5.07
C GLY A 54 8.04 -12.76 -4.69
N LEU A 55 7.14 -13.18 -5.59
CA LEU A 55 5.71 -13.43 -5.27
C LEU A 55 5.39 -14.93 -5.40
N GLN A 56 6.40 -15.78 -5.21
CA GLN A 56 6.26 -17.21 -5.47
C GLN A 56 5.53 -17.93 -4.33
N ASN A 57 5.56 -17.43 -3.10
CA ASN A 57 4.91 -18.11 -1.98
C ASN A 57 3.40 -18.18 -2.19
N ALA A 58 2.78 -17.06 -2.60
CA ALA A 58 1.37 -17.00 -2.97
C ALA A 58 1.07 -18.01 -4.10
N ARG A 59 1.85 -17.98 -5.19
CA ARG A 59 1.68 -18.90 -6.31
C ARG A 59 1.80 -20.37 -5.92
N ILE A 60 2.82 -20.72 -5.13
CA ILE A 60 3.04 -22.07 -4.63
C ILE A 60 1.82 -22.53 -3.83
N GLN A 61 1.27 -21.66 -2.98
CA GLN A 61 0.05 -21.98 -2.26
C GLN A 61 -1.12 -22.27 -3.23
N PHE A 62 -1.35 -21.39 -4.20
CA PHE A 62 -2.49 -21.49 -5.11
C PHE A 62 -2.36 -22.74 -6.00
N GLU A 63 -1.23 -22.94 -6.67
CA GLU A 63 -1.06 -24.03 -7.63
C GLU A 63 -0.92 -25.41 -6.95
N GLN A 64 -0.11 -25.51 -5.89
CA GLN A 64 0.21 -26.81 -5.28
C GLN A 64 -0.74 -27.19 -4.16
N LYS A 65 -1.14 -26.24 -3.30
CA LYS A 65 -2.01 -26.50 -2.15
C LYS A 65 -3.48 -26.17 -2.42
N ARG A 66 -3.80 -25.55 -3.56
CA ARG A 66 -5.18 -25.28 -4.02
C ARG A 66 -6.04 -24.58 -2.98
N THR A 67 -5.41 -23.75 -2.16
CA THR A 67 -6.06 -22.87 -1.19
C THR A 67 -5.41 -21.50 -1.29
N GLY A 68 -6.07 -20.43 -0.88
CA GLY A 68 -5.43 -19.12 -0.85
C GLY A 68 -6.19 -18.15 0.02
N ARG A 69 -5.53 -17.61 1.04
CA ARG A 69 -6.08 -16.49 1.81
C ARG A 69 -5.43 -15.20 1.36
N VAL A 70 -6.24 -14.35 0.73
CA VAL A 70 -5.80 -13.08 0.15
C VAL A 70 -6.47 -11.95 0.89
N ALA A 71 -5.69 -11.00 1.38
CA ALA A 71 -6.20 -9.87 2.14
C ALA A 71 -5.88 -8.53 1.48
N PHE A 72 -6.74 -7.54 1.74
CA PHE A 72 -6.59 -6.17 1.27
C PHE A 72 -6.69 -5.24 2.46
N ILE A 73 -5.68 -4.43 2.71
CA ILE A 73 -5.68 -3.44 3.79
C ILE A 73 -5.45 -2.04 3.22
N GLY A 74 -6.35 -1.12 3.57
CA GLY A 74 -6.33 0.20 2.98
C GLY A 74 -7.40 1.15 3.50
N GLY A 75 -7.56 2.24 2.76
CA GLY A 75 -8.56 3.27 3.02
C GLY A 75 -9.92 2.95 2.39
N SER A 76 -10.63 4.00 1.97
CA SER A 76 -11.95 3.89 1.32
C SER A 76 -11.90 3.20 -0.03
N ILE A 77 -10.77 3.29 -0.75
CA ILE A 77 -10.58 2.67 -2.08
C ILE A 77 -10.54 1.14 -1.96
N THR A 78 -9.91 0.59 -0.92
CA THR A 78 -10.03 -0.85 -0.59
C THR A 78 -11.39 -1.24 -0.02
N GLN A 79 -11.99 -0.36 0.78
CA GLN A 79 -13.27 -0.67 1.42
C GLN A 79 -14.39 -0.91 0.39
N MET A 80 -14.44 -0.08 -0.66
CA MET A 80 -15.48 -0.16 -1.69
C MET A 80 -15.43 -1.44 -2.53
N ASP A 81 -16.52 -1.71 -3.25
CA ASP A 81 -16.54 -2.72 -4.31
C ASP A 81 -15.98 -2.12 -5.61
N GLY A 82 -14.65 -2.02 -5.66
CA GLY A 82 -13.88 -1.48 -6.77
C GLY A 82 -12.80 -2.46 -7.24
N TYR A 83 -11.53 -2.06 -7.16
CA TYR A 83 -10.41 -2.86 -7.67
C TYR A 83 -10.26 -4.20 -6.93
N ARG A 84 -10.56 -4.25 -5.62
CA ARG A 84 -10.45 -5.45 -4.79
C ARG A 84 -11.22 -6.65 -5.37
N PRO A 85 -12.56 -6.57 -5.58
CA PRO A 85 -13.29 -7.70 -6.18
C PRO A 85 -12.85 -8.01 -7.61
N MET A 86 -12.37 -7.02 -8.39
CA MET A 86 -11.82 -7.28 -9.73
C MET A 86 -10.53 -8.14 -9.66
N VAL A 87 -9.63 -7.82 -8.74
CA VAL A 87 -8.40 -8.60 -8.48
C VAL A 87 -8.75 -9.99 -7.94
N SER A 88 -9.75 -10.10 -7.06
CA SER A 88 -10.25 -11.38 -6.55
C SER A 88 -10.77 -12.27 -7.69
N ASN A 89 -11.60 -11.72 -8.57
CA ASN A 89 -12.11 -12.44 -9.74
C ASN A 89 -10.98 -12.86 -10.67
N TRP A 90 -10.01 -11.98 -10.91
CA TRP A 90 -8.84 -12.30 -11.72
C TRP A 90 -8.02 -13.47 -11.14
N LEU A 91 -7.80 -13.49 -9.82
CA LEU A 91 -7.11 -14.60 -9.13
C LEU A 91 -7.89 -15.92 -9.25
N GLN A 92 -9.21 -15.88 -9.10
CA GLN A 92 -10.08 -17.06 -9.28
C GLN A 92 -10.04 -17.57 -10.72
N SER A 93 -10.09 -16.68 -11.72
CA SER A 93 -9.98 -17.05 -13.13
C SER A 93 -8.61 -17.64 -13.46
N ARG A 94 -7.53 -17.10 -12.90
CA ARG A 94 -6.17 -17.59 -13.11
C ARG A 94 -5.91 -18.94 -12.44
N PHE A 95 -6.48 -19.17 -11.26
CA PHE A 95 -6.30 -20.40 -10.49
C PHE A 95 -7.65 -21.07 -10.16
N PRO A 96 -8.38 -21.61 -11.16
CA PRO A 96 -9.75 -22.08 -10.98
C PRO A 96 -9.88 -23.31 -10.07
N LYS A 97 -8.76 -23.98 -9.77
CA LYS A 97 -8.71 -25.13 -8.85
C LYS A 97 -8.43 -24.72 -7.39
N THR A 98 -8.23 -23.43 -7.12
CA THR A 98 -7.87 -22.92 -5.79
C THR A 98 -9.11 -22.47 -5.04
N ASN A 99 -9.29 -22.95 -3.81
CA ASN A 99 -10.30 -22.42 -2.91
C ASN A 99 -9.79 -21.13 -2.25
N PHE A 100 -10.34 -19.99 -2.64
CA PHE A 100 -9.93 -18.68 -2.13
C PHE A 100 -10.81 -18.18 -0.99
N GLU A 101 -10.17 -17.57 0.00
CA GLU A 101 -10.79 -16.70 1.00
C GLU A 101 -10.26 -15.28 0.80
N PHE A 102 -11.17 -14.31 0.63
CA PHE A 102 -10.82 -12.91 0.44
C PHE A 102 -11.20 -12.07 1.66
N ILE A 103 -10.23 -11.36 2.23
CA ILE A 103 -10.44 -10.50 3.41
C ILE A 103 -10.42 -9.03 2.97
N ASN A 104 -11.54 -8.34 3.17
CA ASN A 104 -11.61 -6.89 3.07
C ASN A 104 -11.31 -6.26 4.43
N ALA A 105 -10.13 -5.68 4.57
CA ALA A 105 -9.72 -4.86 5.72
C ALA A 105 -9.58 -3.38 5.33
N GLY A 106 -10.37 -2.90 4.37
CA GLY A 106 -10.47 -1.48 4.03
C GLY A 106 -11.34 -0.73 5.04
N ILE A 107 -10.86 0.42 5.50
CA ILE A 107 -11.64 1.32 6.37
C ILE A 107 -11.49 2.74 5.84
N SER A 108 -12.61 3.32 5.40
CA SER A 108 -12.65 4.69 4.89
C SER A 108 -11.98 5.67 5.82
N SER A 109 -11.25 6.61 5.23
CA SER A 109 -10.58 7.71 5.93
C SER A 109 -9.37 7.33 6.80
N THR A 110 -8.96 6.06 6.79
CA THR A 110 -7.78 5.60 7.55
C THR A 110 -6.51 5.63 6.71
N ASP A 111 -5.42 6.05 7.34
CA ASP A 111 -4.07 6.19 6.80
C ASP A 111 -3.14 5.01 7.18
N SER A 112 -1.90 5.03 6.70
CA SER A 112 -0.92 3.96 6.92
C SER A 112 -0.52 3.77 8.38
N GLN A 113 -0.56 4.82 9.22
CA GLN A 113 -0.30 4.66 10.66
C GLN A 113 -1.45 3.90 11.31
N THR A 114 -2.69 4.30 11.03
CA THR A 114 -3.88 3.54 11.46
C THR A 114 -3.82 2.10 10.96
N GLY A 115 -3.38 1.89 9.72
CA GLY A 115 -3.12 0.57 9.12
C GLY A 115 -2.11 -0.27 9.89
N ALA A 116 -0.99 0.32 10.32
CA ALA A 116 0.05 -0.36 11.11
C ALA A 116 -0.49 -0.84 12.47
N PHE A 117 -1.21 0.03 13.20
CA PHE A 117 -1.74 -0.31 14.53
C PHE A 117 -2.87 -1.34 14.49
N ARG A 118 -3.64 -1.41 13.40
CA ARG A 118 -4.75 -2.37 13.23
C ARG A 118 -4.37 -3.64 12.47
N LEU A 119 -3.13 -3.78 12.02
CA LEU A 119 -2.71 -4.93 11.21
C LEU A 119 -2.88 -6.24 12.01
N GLY A 120 -2.52 -6.22 13.29
CA GLY A 120 -2.76 -7.32 14.22
C GLY A 120 -4.21 -7.81 14.20
N ASP A 121 -5.15 -6.93 14.51
CA ASP A 121 -6.57 -7.28 14.68
C ASP A 121 -7.27 -7.59 13.34
N HIS A 122 -6.92 -6.86 12.28
CA HIS A 122 -7.69 -6.92 11.04
C HIS A 122 -7.10 -7.89 10.00
N ILE A 123 -5.82 -8.22 10.10
CA ILE A 123 -5.12 -9.12 9.18
C ILE A 123 -4.55 -10.33 9.92
N LEU A 124 -3.66 -10.13 10.90
CA LEU A 124 -2.91 -11.24 11.51
C LEU A 124 -3.80 -12.17 12.34
N ALA A 125 -4.80 -11.63 13.04
CA ALA A 125 -5.78 -12.40 13.81
C ALA A 125 -6.71 -13.25 12.92
N ARG A 126 -6.72 -13.02 11.60
CA ARG A 126 -7.47 -13.85 10.64
C ARG A 126 -6.73 -15.14 10.29
N GLY A 127 -5.49 -15.33 10.76
CA GLY A 127 -4.67 -16.52 10.52
C GLY A 127 -3.67 -16.31 9.37
N ARG A 128 -3.21 -17.41 8.75
CA ARG A 128 -2.19 -17.37 7.69
C ARG A 128 -2.69 -16.57 6.49
N ILE A 129 -1.93 -15.57 6.05
CA ILE A 129 -2.16 -14.81 4.81
C ILE A 129 -1.15 -15.26 3.77
N ASP A 130 -1.60 -15.52 2.56
CA ASP A 130 -0.76 -15.96 1.44
C ASP A 130 -0.35 -14.78 0.55
N LEU A 131 -1.24 -13.79 0.37
CA LEU A 131 -0.99 -12.56 -0.38
C LEU A 131 -1.71 -11.38 0.28
N LEU A 132 -1.00 -10.29 0.54
CA LEU A 132 -1.53 -9.06 1.11
C LEU A 132 -1.34 -7.89 0.15
N PHE A 133 -2.46 -7.28 -0.24
CA PHE A 133 -2.50 -6.02 -0.99
C PHE A 133 -2.65 -4.83 -0.03
N ILE A 134 -1.89 -3.77 -0.29
CA ILE A 134 -1.81 -2.59 0.58
C ILE A 134 -1.95 -1.33 -0.27
N GLU A 135 -2.79 -0.37 0.14
CA GLU A 135 -2.80 0.99 -0.43
C GLU A 135 -3.12 2.05 0.63
N PHE A 136 -2.26 3.06 0.76
CA PHE A 136 -2.49 4.18 1.69
C PHE A 136 -1.98 5.54 1.18
N ALA A 137 -1.31 5.62 0.03
CA ALA A 137 -0.63 6.84 -0.40
C ALA A 137 -1.56 8.07 -0.50
N VAL A 138 -2.80 7.87 -0.96
CA VAL A 138 -3.82 8.93 -1.01
C VAL A 138 -4.29 9.34 0.37
N ASN A 139 -4.43 8.40 1.31
CA ASN A 139 -4.89 8.69 2.67
C ASN A 139 -3.79 9.39 3.48
N ASP A 140 -2.54 8.96 3.33
CA ASP A 140 -1.40 9.62 3.94
C ASP A 140 -1.26 11.08 3.45
N ASP A 141 -1.54 11.34 2.18
CA ASP A 141 -1.49 12.68 1.57
C ASP A 141 -2.72 13.55 1.93
N GLN A 142 -3.93 13.09 1.60
CA GLN A 142 -5.15 13.91 1.64
C GLN A 142 -5.83 13.91 3.02
N ASP A 143 -5.92 12.74 3.65
CA ASP A 143 -6.67 12.51 4.88
C ASP A 143 -5.83 12.86 6.11
N ALA A 144 -4.64 12.27 6.22
CA ALA A 144 -3.78 12.48 7.38
C ALA A 144 -2.80 13.66 7.21
N ARG A 145 -2.45 14.00 5.96
CA ARG A 145 -1.43 15.01 5.62
C ARG A 145 -0.11 14.72 6.34
N HIS A 146 0.28 13.45 6.34
CA HIS A 146 1.48 13.00 7.02
C HIS A 146 2.72 13.68 6.43
N SER A 147 3.68 13.98 7.31
CA SER A 147 5.03 14.28 6.85
C SER A 147 5.63 13.04 6.16
N ARG A 148 6.68 13.25 5.37
CA ARG A 148 7.45 12.15 4.76
C ARG A 148 7.82 11.06 5.78
N ARG A 149 8.31 11.46 6.96
CA ARG A 149 8.63 10.53 8.05
C ARG A 149 7.38 9.80 8.55
N GLY A 150 6.26 10.51 8.76
CA GLY A 150 5.00 9.90 9.18
C GLY A 150 4.50 8.80 8.24
N CYS A 151 4.65 9.00 6.92
CA CYS A 151 4.36 7.98 5.91
C CYS A 151 5.30 6.76 6.03
N ILE A 152 6.59 6.99 6.28
CA ILE A 152 7.58 5.91 6.51
C ILE A 152 7.22 5.08 7.73
N LEU A 153 6.92 5.72 8.87
CA LEU A 153 6.60 5.02 10.12
C LEU A 153 5.41 4.07 9.95
N GLY A 154 4.36 4.53 9.27
CA GLY A 154 3.15 3.74 9.00
C GLY A 154 3.38 2.62 7.99
N MET A 155 3.91 2.94 6.80
CA MET A 155 4.13 1.93 5.74
C MET A 155 5.16 0.88 6.17
N GLU A 156 6.26 1.29 6.81
CA GLU A 156 7.24 0.36 7.36
C GLU A 156 6.63 -0.48 8.48
N GLY A 157 5.79 0.11 9.34
CA GLY A 157 5.07 -0.60 10.37
C GLY A 157 4.26 -1.77 9.80
N ILE A 158 3.50 -1.54 8.73
CA ILE A 158 2.72 -2.57 8.04
C ILE A 158 3.66 -3.65 7.45
N VAL A 159 4.62 -3.24 6.61
CA VAL A 159 5.47 -4.18 5.85
C VAL A 159 6.33 -5.02 6.79
N ARG A 160 7.00 -4.39 7.76
CA ARG A 160 7.90 -5.10 8.68
C ARG A 160 7.12 -5.99 9.64
N GLN A 161 5.97 -5.55 10.15
CA GLN A 161 5.12 -6.40 11.00
C GLN A 161 4.62 -7.63 10.23
N ALA A 162 4.16 -7.47 8.99
CA ALA A 162 3.75 -8.58 8.14
C ALA A 162 4.92 -9.57 7.91
N ARG A 163 6.12 -9.09 7.62
CA ARG A 163 7.30 -9.95 7.41
C ARG A 163 7.75 -10.68 8.68
N LEU A 164 7.68 -10.03 9.84
CA LEU A 164 8.03 -10.63 11.14
C LEU A 164 7.04 -11.74 11.55
N ARG A 165 5.75 -11.53 11.29
CA ARG A 165 4.67 -12.41 11.79
C ARG A 165 4.17 -13.42 10.76
N GLN A 166 4.32 -13.13 9.47
CA GLN A 166 3.90 -13.95 8.34
C GLN A 166 5.03 -13.98 7.28
N PRO A 167 6.18 -14.61 7.57
CA PRO A 167 7.38 -14.54 6.74
C PRO A 167 7.20 -15.09 5.32
N MET A 168 6.18 -15.92 5.10
CA MET A 168 5.81 -16.47 3.79
C MET A 168 4.66 -15.73 3.09
N CYS A 169 4.12 -14.66 3.67
CA CYS A 169 3.07 -13.86 3.02
C CYS A 169 3.70 -12.97 1.95
N ASP A 170 3.23 -13.05 0.72
CA ASP A 170 3.69 -12.12 -0.32
C ASP A 170 2.95 -10.78 -0.20
N LEU A 171 3.62 -9.69 -0.57
CA LEU A 171 3.13 -8.31 -0.39
C LEU A 171 3.14 -7.58 -1.73
N VAL A 172 2.07 -6.84 -2.02
CA VAL A 172 1.98 -5.94 -3.18
C VAL A 172 1.36 -4.61 -2.75
N VAL A 173 1.98 -3.50 -3.13
CA VAL A 173 1.48 -2.15 -2.82
C VAL A 173 1.02 -1.43 -4.08
N THR A 174 -0.14 -0.79 -4.03
CA THR A 174 -0.67 -0.01 -5.17
C THR A 174 -0.80 1.46 -4.78
N HIS A 175 -0.18 2.35 -5.55
CA HIS A 175 -0.23 3.80 -5.32
C HIS A 175 -1.33 4.45 -6.15
N PHE A 176 -2.50 4.65 -5.54
CA PHE A 176 -3.62 5.40 -6.11
C PHE A 176 -3.35 6.91 -6.19
N VAL A 177 -4.27 7.65 -6.81
CA VAL A 177 -4.11 9.08 -7.12
C VAL A 177 -5.31 9.91 -6.66
N ASN A 178 -5.02 11.11 -6.17
CA ASN A 178 -6.00 12.18 -5.97
C ASN A 178 -5.68 13.37 -6.91
N PRO A 179 -6.56 14.39 -7.03
CA PRO A 179 -6.31 15.52 -7.92
C PRO A 179 -5.01 16.29 -7.67
N ALA A 180 -4.58 16.44 -6.40
CA ALA A 180 -3.36 17.16 -6.06
C ALA A 180 -2.11 16.37 -6.49
N MET A 181 -2.10 15.07 -6.18
CA MET A 181 -1.06 14.13 -6.62
C MET A 181 -0.98 14.04 -8.14
N LEU A 182 -2.13 14.03 -8.84
CA LEU A 182 -2.16 14.02 -10.30
C LEU A 182 -1.46 15.25 -10.89
N LYS A 183 -1.77 16.44 -10.36
CA LYS A 183 -1.12 17.69 -10.79
C LYS A 183 0.39 17.65 -10.57
N GLN A 184 0.84 17.18 -9.41
CA GLN A 184 2.27 17.03 -9.12
C GLN A 184 2.95 16.10 -10.13
N ILE A 185 2.34 14.95 -10.42
CA ILE A 185 2.89 13.98 -11.38
C ILE A 185 2.94 14.58 -12.80
N GLN A 186 1.89 15.29 -13.22
CA GLN A 186 1.85 15.97 -14.51
C GLN A 186 2.90 17.08 -14.64
N SER A 187 3.31 17.69 -13.52
CA SER A 187 4.43 18.64 -13.47
C SER A 187 5.79 17.98 -13.21
N GLY A 188 5.89 16.65 -13.34
CA GLY A 188 7.16 15.91 -13.17
C GLY A 188 7.60 15.70 -11.72
N THR A 189 6.74 15.95 -10.73
CA THR A 189 7.02 15.81 -9.30
C THR A 189 6.39 14.53 -8.73
N VAL A 190 7.16 13.78 -7.95
CA VAL A 190 6.65 12.59 -7.24
C VAL A 190 5.91 13.03 -5.97
N PRO A 191 4.67 12.55 -5.72
CA PRO A 191 3.98 12.87 -4.48
C PRO A 191 4.75 12.38 -3.24
N PRO A 192 4.87 13.21 -2.18
CA PRO A 192 5.67 12.85 -1.00
C PRO A 192 5.26 11.55 -0.32
N SER A 193 3.95 11.22 -0.29
CA SER A 193 3.47 9.97 0.27
C SER A 193 3.94 8.75 -0.54
N ILE A 194 3.88 8.82 -1.87
CA ILE A 194 4.37 7.76 -2.77
C ILE A 194 5.89 7.62 -2.64
N GLU A 195 6.63 8.72 -2.60
CA GLU A 195 8.09 8.69 -2.43
C GLU A 195 8.47 7.98 -1.12
N ALA A 196 7.86 8.38 -0.01
CA ALA A 196 8.07 7.78 1.30
C ALA A 196 7.74 6.28 1.32
N HIS A 197 6.61 5.88 0.72
CA HIS A 197 6.25 4.47 0.64
C HIS A 197 7.27 3.70 -0.21
N GLU A 198 7.64 4.20 -1.39
CA GLU A 198 8.61 3.54 -2.28
C GLU A 198 9.99 3.33 -1.64
N ASP A 199 10.42 4.22 -0.75
CA ASP A 199 11.64 4.03 0.03
C ASP A 199 11.55 2.82 0.97
N VAL A 200 10.43 2.66 1.67
CA VAL A 200 10.15 1.46 2.46
C VAL A 200 10.13 0.24 1.55
N LEU A 201 9.41 0.27 0.43
CA LEU A 201 9.28 -0.90 -0.44
C LEU A 201 10.59 -1.29 -1.11
N ARG A 202 11.49 -0.33 -1.37
CA ARG A 202 12.85 -0.62 -1.81
C ARG A 202 13.65 -1.32 -0.71
N HIS A 203 13.59 -0.82 0.53
CA HIS A 203 14.28 -1.40 1.68
C HIS A 203 13.86 -2.85 1.96
N TYR A 204 12.57 -3.16 1.82
CA TYR A 204 12.00 -4.50 2.08
C TYR A 204 11.82 -5.36 0.82
N ASN A 205 12.30 -4.91 -0.34
CA ASN A 205 12.19 -5.63 -1.61
C ASN A 205 10.72 -6.00 -1.95
N VAL A 206 9.77 -5.09 -1.75
CA VAL A 206 8.32 -5.28 -1.99
C VAL A 206 7.91 -4.72 -3.35
N SER A 207 7.18 -5.53 -4.13
CA SER A 207 6.65 -5.13 -5.43
C SER A 207 5.58 -4.06 -5.30
N SER A 208 5.57 -3.11 -6.24
CA SER A 208 4.57 -2.03 -6.24
C SER A 208 4.08 -1.64 -7.63
N ILE A 209 2.88 -1.08 -7.66
CA ILE A 209 2.22 -0.51 -8.82
C ILE A 209 2.11 1.00 -8.61
N TYR A 210 2.72 1.77 -9.51
CA TYR A 210 2.58 3.23 -9.55
C TYR A 210 1.38 3.61 -10.44
N LEU A 211 0.19 3.21 -10.00
CA LEU A 211 -1.08 3.48 -10.71
C LEU A 211 -1.28 4.98 -10.94
N ALA A 212 -0.89 5.82 -9.99
CA ALA A 212 -1.00 7.26 -10.11
C ALA A 212 -0.29 7.84 -11.34
N ARG A 213 0.88 7.31 -11.70
CA ARG A 213 1.60 7.72 -12.91
C ARG A 213 1.03 7.07 -14.15
N GLU A 214 0.53 5.84 -14.07
CA GLU A 214 -0.21 5.23 -15.19
C GLU A 214 -1.41 6.09 -15.59
N VAL A 215 -2.20 6.55 -14.61
CA VAL A 215 -3.36 7.42 -14.87
C VAL A 215 -2.91 8.73 -15.53
N ALA A 216 -1.84 9.36 -15.01
CA ALA A 216 -1.29 10.57 -15.62
C ALA A 216 -0.81 10.34 -17.06
N ASP A 217 -0.11 9.23 -17.32
CA ASP A 217 0.41 8.85 -18.64
C ASP A 217 -0.74 8.58 -19.64
N ARG A 218 -1.79 7.86 -19.20
CA ARG A 218 -2.99 7.61 -20.04
C ARG A 218 -3.77 8.89 -20.33
N ILE A 219 -3.85 9.82 -19.37
CA ILE A 219 -4.44 11.15 -19.57
C ILE A 219 -3.64 11.97 -20.57
N ALA A 220 -2.30 12.02 -20.42
CA ALA A 220 -1.43 12.78 -21.31
C ALA A 220 -1.49 12.27 -22.77
N THR A 221 -1.77 10.98 -22.97
CA THR A 221 -1.90 10.36 -24.30
C THR A 221 -3.34 10.29 -24.82
N GLY A 222 -4.31 10.84 -24.09
CA GLY A 222 -5.73 10.82 -24.48
C GLY A 222 -6.42 9.45 -24.40
N LYS A 223 -5.78 8.44 -23.79
CA LYS A 223 -6.32 7.08 -23.61
C LYS A 223 -7.29 6.93 -22.43
N LEU A 224 -7.37 7.95 -21.58
CA LEU A 224 -8.21 8.01 -20.40
C LEU A 224 -8.44 9.48 -20.05
N THR A 225 -9.63 9.83 -19.58
CA THR A 225 -9.91 11.13 -18.96
C THR A 225 -10.04 10.99 -17.44
N TRP A 226 -9.85 12.08 -16.70
CA TRP A 226 -10.08 12.07 -15.25
C TRP A 226 -11.53 11.72 -14.89
N GLU A 227 -12.48 12.11 -15.73
CA GLU A 227 -13.90 11.81 -15.55
C GLU A 227 -14.23 10.33 -15.74
N GLU A 228 -13.62 9.68 -16.74
CA GLU A 228 -13.70 8.24 -16.96
C GLU A 228 -13.03 7.46 -15.84
N TYR A 229 -11.85 7.91 -15.38
CA TYR A 229 -11.19 7.35 -14.20
C TYR A 229 -12.10 7.41 -12.97
N GLY A 230 -12.77 8.55 -12.77
CA GLY A 230 -13.85 8.71 -11.79
C GLY A 230 -13.51 9.46 -10.51
N GLY A 231 -12.29 9.97 -10.36
CA GLY A 231 -11.86 10.73 -9.18
C GLY A 231 -10.99 9.94 -8.20
N THR A 232 -10.79 10.49 -7.00
CA THR A 232 -10.05 9.82 -5.91
C THR A 232 -10.66 8.46 -5.54
N HIS A 233 -11.98 8.35 -5.62
CA HIS A 233 -12.73 7.10 -5.55
C HIS A 233 -13.06 6.68 -6.97
N PRO A 234 -12.26 5.82 -7.61
CA PRO A 234 -12.38 5.59 -9.05
C PRO A 234 -13.73 4.96 -9.39
N LYS A 235 -14.24 5.24 -10.59
CA LYS A 235 -15.37 4.55 -11.21
C LYS A 235 -14.96 3.15 -11.67
N PRO A 236 -15.87 2.32 -12.20
CA PRO A 236 -15.51 0.99 -12.70
C PRO A 236 -14.31 0.98 -13.67
N ALA A 237 -14.23 1.93 -14.60
CA ALA A 237 -13.10 2.03 -15.53
C ALA A 237 -11.75 2.32 -14.81
N GLY A 238 -11.73 3.26 -13.85
CA GLY A 238 -10.51 3.55 -13.09
C GLY A 238 -10.07 2.39 -12.18
N ASN A 239 -11.02 1.65 -11.60
CA ASN A 239 -10.70 0.43 -10.85
C ASN A 239 -10.19 -0.70 -11.76
N ALA A 240 -10.68 -0.78 -13.01
CA ALA A 240 -10.18 -1.76 -13.98
C ALA A 240 -8.70 -1.51 -14.30
N VAL A 241 -8.26 -0.26 -14.48
CA VAL A 241 -6.83 0.07 -14.67
C VAL A 241 -5.96 -0.46 -13.52
N ALA A 242 -6.43 -0.30 -12.28
CA ALA A 242 -5.73 -0.82 -11.11
C ALA A 242 -5.64 -2.36 -11.14
N SER A 243 -6.76 -3.03 -11.41
CA SER A 243 -6.83 -4.49 -11.49
C SER A 243 -5.97 -5.07 -12.62
N GLU A 244 -5.96 -4.44 -13.79
CA GLU A 244 -5.16 -4.82 -14.95
C GLU A 244 -3.67 -4.75 -14.63
N LEU A 245 -3.19 -3.65 -14.06
CA LEU A 245 -1.78 -3.49 -13.69
C LEU A 245 -1.35 -4.46 -12.58
N ILE A 246 -2.23 -4.74 -11.62
CA ILE A 246 -1.97 -5.76 -10.59
C ILE A 246 -1.86 -7.14 -11.25
N GLY A 247 -2.78 -7.49 -12.15
CA GLY A 247 -2.74 -8.73 -12.92
C GLY A 247 -1.45 -8.85 -13.75
N GLU A 248 -1.07 -7.81 -14.48
CA GLU A 248 0.18 -7.77 -15.25
C GLU A 248 1.41 -7.96 -14.36
N LEU A 249 1.47 -7.28 -13.21
CA LEU A 249 2.57 -7.44 -12.25
C LEU A 249 2.70 -8.91 -11.79
N LEU A 250 1.57 -9.51 -11.42
CA LEU A 250 1.52 -10.90 -10.96
C LEU A 250 1.89 -11.88 -12.08
N ASP A 251 1.36 -11.69 -13.29
CA ASP A 251 1.69 -12.50 -14.47
C ASP A 251 3.18 -12.46 -14.78
N ARG A 252 3.78 -11.27 -14.76
CA ARG A 252 5.22 -11.12 -14.98
C ARG A 252 6.05 -11.79 -13.88
N ARG A 253 5.57 -11.79 -12.63
CA ARG A 253 6.22 -12.54 -11.54
C ARG A 253 6.06 -14.04 -11.66
N TRP A 254 5.00 -14.51 -12.31
CA TRP A 254 4.67 -15.92 -12.44
C TRP A 254 4.87 -16.48 -13.85
N ALA A 255 5.55 -15.74 -14.73
CA ALA A 255 5.72 -16.10 -16.13
C ALA A 255 6.50 -17.41 -16.33
N LYS A 256 7.49 -17.69 -15.48
CA LYS A 256 8.27 -18.93 -15.55
C LYS A 256 7.46 -20.12 -15.02
N PRO A 257 7.61 -21.33 -15.58
CA PRO A 257 6.99 -22.53 -14.99
C PRO A 257 7.38 -22.72 -13.52
N LEU A 258 6.42 -23.14 -12.70
CA LEU A 258 6.69 -23.50 -11.31
C LEU A 258 7.15 -24.97 -11.25
N SER A 259 8.34 -25.23 -10.72
CA SER A 259 8.82 -26.61 -10.54
C SER A 259 7.96 -27.32 -9.49
N ALA A 260 7.65 -28.60 -9.71
CA ALA A 260 6.84 -29.43 -8.81
C ALA A 260 7.41 -29.50 -7.39
N ASN A 261 8.74 -29.40 -7.26
CA ASN A 261 9.44 -29.48 -5.97
C ASN A 261 9.74 -28.10 -5.36
N THR A 262 9.19 -27.01 -5.92
CA THR A 262 9.39 -25.67 -5.35
C THR A 262 8.67 -25.57 -4.02
N ALA A 263 9.41 -25.27 -2.94
CA ALA A 263 8.85 -25.01 -1.62
C ALA A 263 8.74 -23.51 -1.36
N LYS A 264 7.81 -23.15 -0.46
CA LYS A 264 7.75 -21.79 0.08
C LYS A 264 9.01 -21.51 0.91
N ASP A 265 9.43 -20.25 0.95
CA ASP A 265 10.52 -19.81 1.78
C ASP A 265 10.20 -18.48 2.48
N ALA A 266 10.81 -18.27 3.64
CA ALA A 266 10.71 -17.03 4.37
C ALA A 266 11.42 -15.91 3.58
N VAL A 267 10.75 -14.77 3.40
CA VAL A 267 11.38 -13.62 2.77
C VAL A 267 12.40 -13.01 3.73
N LEU A 268 13.63 -12.79 3.24
CA LEU A 268 14.69 -12.17 4.02
C LEU A 268 14.27 -10.79 4.53
N LEU A 269 14.38 -10.61 5.84
CA LEU A 269 14.07 -9.35 6.51
C LEU A 269 15.36 -8.53 6.71
N PRO A 270 15.41 -7.25 6.28
CA PRO A 270 16.51 -6.37 6.66
C PRO A 270 16.68 -6.30 8.18
N PRO A 271 17.90 -6.42 8.71
CA PRO A 271 18.14 -6.52 10.15
C PRO A 271 17.64 -5.27 10.89
N LYS A 272 17.85 -4.09 10.30
CA LYS A 272 17.40 -2.81 10.84
C LYS A 272 16.18 -2.28 10.07
N PRO A 273 15.23 -1.64 10.75
CA PRO A 273 14.25 -0.81 10.07
C PRO A 273 14.94 0.38 9.39
N LEU A 274 14.26 0.96 8.42
CA LEU A 274 14.58 2.21 7.75
C LEU A 274 14.49 3.37 8.75
N ASP A 275 13.46 3.39 9.61
CA ASP A 275 13.35 4.31 10.74
C ASP A 275 13.22 3.53 12.06
N ALA A 276 14.06 3.87 13.04
CA ALA A 276 14.07 3.21 14.35
C ALA A 276 12.75 3.39 15.13
N GLY A 277 11.97 4.43 14.81
CA GLY A 277 10.64 4.70 15.38
C GLY A 277 9.49 3.99 14.67
N SER A 278 9.77 3.17 13.65
CA SER A 278 8.76 2.48 12.85
C SER A 278 7.71 1.75 13.70
N PHE A 279 6.46 1.75 13.24
CA PHE A 279 5.31 1.19 13.94
C PHE A 279 5.17 -0.33 13.80
N PHE A 280 6.28 -1.06 13.66
CA PHE A 280 6.25 -2.51 13.40
C PHE A 280 5.84 -3.35 14.62
N ASN A 281 5.88 -2.79 15.83
CA ASN A 281 5.28 -3.35 17.03
C ASN A 281 3.90 -2.73 17.33
N GLY A 282 3.37 -1.93 16.40
CA GLY A 282 2.12 -1.22 16.53
C GLY A 282 0.94 -2.15 16.82
N GLN A 283 0.17 -1.82 17.84
CA GLN A 283 -1.05 -2.50 18.23
C GLN A 283 -2.05 -1.53 18.86
N PHE A 284 -3.30 -1.95 18.95
CA PHE A 284 -4.30 -1.27 19.75
C PHE A 284 -4.22 -1.69 21.22
N LEU A 285 -4.43 -0.71 22.10
CA LEU A 285 -4.63 -0.90 23.52
C LEU A 285 -6.05 -0.44 23.88
N SER A 286 -6.84 -1.36 24.43
CA SER A 286 -8.25 -1.09 24.77
C SER A 286 -8.36 -0.02 25.87
N PRO A 287 -9.14 1.05 25.64
CA PRO A 287 -9.39 2.07 26.66
C PRO A 287 -10.26 1.58 27.82
N GLY A 288 -10.89 0.41 27.72
CA GLY A 288 -11.87 -0.08 28.70
C GLY A 288 -11.32 -0.31 30.11
N LEU A 289 -10.01 -0.54 30.24
CA LEU A 289 -9.32 -0.74 31.53
C LEU A 289 -8.66 0.53 32.08
N ALA A 290 -8.76 1.66 31.37
CA ALA A 290 -8.17 2.90 31.83
C ALA A 290 -8.89 3.43 33.10
N LYS A 291 -8.11 3.99 34.03
CA LYS A 291 -8.65 4.69 35.20
C LYS A 291 -9.29 5.98 34.72
N ARG A 292 -10.54 6.22 35.11
CA ARG A 292 -11.37 7.33 34.64
C ARG A 292 -11.80 8.16 35.84
N GLY A 293 -11.61 9.47 35.75
CA GLY A 293 -12.24 10.44 36.64
C GLY A 293 -13.61 10.87 36.13
N ASP A 294 -14.24 11.79 36.86
CA ASP A 294 -15.59 12.26 36.56
C ASP A 294 -15.73 12.83 35.13
N GLY A 295 -16.82 12.47 34.48
CA GLY A 295 -17.15 12.88 33.12
C GLY A 295 -16.43 12.12 31.99
N TRP A 296 -15.73 11.03 32.33
CA TRP A 296 -15.23 10.04 31.37
C TRP A 296 -15.95 8.71 31.49
N SER A 297 -16.37 8.13 30.38
CA SER A 297 -17.12 6.86 30.38
C SER A 297 -16.74 5.97 29.18
N TRP A 298 -16.84 4.65 29.38
CA TRP A 298 -16.59 3.64 28.35
C TRP A 298 -17.94 3.05 27.92
N HIS A 299 -18.52 3.59 26.85
CA HIS A 299 -19.88 3.27 26.43
C HIS A 299 -20.05 3.41 24.92
N VAL A 300 -21.15 2.86 24.39
CA VAL A 300 -21.55 3.11 22.99
C VAL A 300 -22.16 4.51 22.94
N PRO A 301 -21.60 5.47 22.18
CA PRO A 301 -22.15 6.82 22.12
C PRO A 301 -23.59 6.83 21.63
N GLU A 302 -24.44 7.66 22.24
CA GLU A 302 -25.80 7.89 21.77
C GLU A 302 -25.78 8.78 20.51
N TRP A 303 -25.35 8.23 19.38
CA TRP A 303 -25.08 9.00 18.15
C TRP A 303 -26.22 9.91 17.70
N LYS A 304 -27.49 9.51 17.93
CA LYS A 304 -28.67 10.34 17.61
C LYS A 304 -28.73 11.66 18.39
N LYS A 305 -28.05 11.77 19.53
CA LYS A 305 -27.98 12.97 20.38
C LYS A 305 -26.72 13.80 20.13
N ILE A 306 -25.84 13.36 19.24
CA ILE A 306 -24.55 13.99 18.97
C ILE A 306 -24.59 14.58 17.56
N PRO A 307 -24.23 15.87 17.36
CA PRO A 307 -24.18 16.45 16.02
C PRO A 307 -23.16 15.75 15.13
N GLY A 308 -23.50 15.60 13.86
CA GLY A 308 -22.64 14.95 12.85
C GLY A 308 -23.01 13.48 12.61
N SER A 309 -22.75 13.03 11.40
CA SER A 309 -22.91 11.61 11.03
C SER A 309 -21.78 10.77 11.61
N PHE A 310 -21.92 9.45 11.61
CA PHE A 310 -20.82 8.52 11.85
C PHE A 310 -20.94 7.35 10.86
N ARG A 311 -19.86 6.59 10.66
CA ARG A 311 -19.89 5.43 9.76
C ARG A 311 -20.44 4.21 10.49
N GLU A 312 -21.38 3.50 9.88
CA GLU A 312 -21.98 2.26 10.42
C GLU A 312 -20.95 1.18 10.78
N THR A 313 -19.77 1.18 10.15
CA THR A 313 -18.64 0.30 10.53
C THR A 313 -18.24 0.44 12.00
N PHE A 314 -18.58 1.56 12.66
CA PHE A 314 -18.31 1.80 14.08
C PHE A 314 -19.56 1.69 14.96
N ALA A 315 -20.71 1.31 14.41
CA ALA A 315 -21.95 1.13 15.17
C ALA A 315 -21.78 0.05 16.24
N GLY A 316 -22.33 0.31 17.43
CA GLY A 316 -22.29 -0.63 18.56
C GLY A 316 -20.93 -0.76 19.26
N LEU A 317 -19.86 -0.11 18.76
CA LEU A 317 -18.57 -0.11 19.44
C LEU A 317 -18.60 0.80 20.67
N LYS A 318 -18.00 0.34 21.77
CA LYS A 318 -17.75 1.20 22.94
C LYS A 318 -16.57 2.10 22.65
N LEU A 319 -16.67 3.35 23.07
CA LEU A 319 -15.62 4.36 23.00
C LEU A 319 -15.38 4.95 24.39
N LEU A 320 -14.16 5.40 24.62
CA LEU A 320 -13.80 6.20 25.77
C LEU A 320 -14.18 7.64 25.43
N CYS A 321 -15.27 8.08 26.05
CA CYS A 321 -15.88 9.36 25.82
C CYS A 321 -15.57 10.29 27.00
N GLY A 322 -15.01 11.47 26.69
CA GLY A 322 -14.82 12.56 27.63
C GLY A 322 -15.64 13.78 27.21
N GLY A 323 -16.11 14.56 28.20
CA GLY A 323 -16.88 15.80 27.99
C GLY A 323 -16.30 17.01 28.74
N ARG A 324 -17.12 18.07 28.93
CA ARG A 324 -16.72 19.34 29.59
C ARG A 324 -16.22 19.22 31.05
N ALA A 325 -16.39 18.08 31.70
CA ALA A 325 -15.97 17.88 33.09
C ALA A 325 -14.44 17.88 33.23
N SER A 326 -13.94 18.26 34.41
CA SER A 326 -12.51 18.40 34.72
C SER A 326 -11.77 17.09 35.02
N GLY A 327 -12.45 15.95 34.96
CA GLY A 327 -11.82 14.65 35.17
C GLY A 327 -10.82 14.29 34.06
N GLY A 328 -9.99 13.29 34.34
CA GLY A 328 -8.99 12.80 33.40
C GLY A 328 -9.03 11.29 33.24
N VAL A 329 -8.21 10.79 32.33
CA VAL A 329 -7.97 9.37 32.13
C VAL A 329 -6.50 9.09 32.41
N SER A 330 -6.22 8.00 33.12
CA SER A 330 -4.85 7.53 33.29
C SER A 330 -4.72 6.04 33.02
N PHE A 331 -3.60 5.67 32.44
CA PHE A 331 -3.24 4.30 32.11
C PHE A 331 -1.72 4.21 31.94
N GLU A 332 -1.24 2.99 31.84
CA GLU A 332 0.17 2.70 31.54
C GLU A 332 0.24 1.91 30.23
N PHE A 333 1.36 2.04 29.54
CA PHE A 333 1.67 1.23 28.37
C PHE A 333 3.16 0.94 28.33
N GLU A 334 3.54 -0.09 27.59
CA GLU A 334 4.94 -0.40 27.29
C GLU A 334 5.18 -0.18 25.80
N GLY A 335 6.23 0.56 25.46
CA GLY A 335 6.55 0.89 24.08
C GLY A 335 7.45 2.12 23.97
N ARG A 336 7.37 2.76 22.82
CA ARG A 336 8.09 3.95 22.38
C ARG A 336 7.20 4.94 21.61
N ALA A 337 6.00 4.56 21.22
CA ALA A 337 5.01 5.49 20.66
C ALA A 337 3.65 5.34 21.34
N LEU A 338 2.92 6.46 21.40
CA LEU A 338 1.57 6.54 21.94
C LEU A 338 0.71 7.45 21.06
N GLY A 339 -0.53 7.05 20.81
CA GLY A 339 -1.57 7.87 20.23
C GLY A 339 -2.96 7.38 20.56
N ALA A 340 -3.95 7.92 19.85
CA ALA A 340 -5.33 7.48 19.93
C ALA A 340 -5.96 7.38 18.55
N TYR A 341 -6.64 6.27 18.29
CA TYR A 341 -7.56 6.14 17.18
C TYR A 341 -8.93 6.66 17.63
N VAL A 342 -9.38 7.77 17.04
CA VAL A 342 -10.54 8.54 17.50
C VAL A 342 -11.62 8.63 16.44
N LEU A 343 -12.85 8.89 16.89
CA LEU A 343 -13.97 9.32 16.05
C LEU A 343 -14.23 10.82 16.29
N ALA A 344 -13.47 11.67 15.59
CA ALA A 344 -13.46 13.11 15.79
C ALA A 344 -14.66 13.79 15.10
N GLY A 345 -15.68 14.18 15.88
CA GLY A 345 -16.88 14.84 15.39
C GLY A 345 -16.83 16.37 15.40
N PRO A 346 -17.97 17.03 15.11
CA PRO A 346 -18.07 18.50 15.06
C PRO A 346 -17.71 19.19 16.38
N ASP A 347 -17.84 18.46 17.49
CA ASP A 347 -17.55 18.86 18.85
C ASP A 347 -16.22 18.27 19.39
N ALA A 348 -15.36 17.70 18.53
CA ALA A 348 -14.05 17.21 18.93
C ALA A 348 -13.20 18.34 19.52
N GLY A 349 -12.70 18.13 20.74
CA GLY A 349 -11.91 19.12 21.48
C GLY A 349 -10.40 18.90 21.38
N VAL A 350 -9.67 19.63 22.23
CA VAL A 350 -8.23 19.47 22.42
C VAL A 350 -7.98 18.58 23.63
N LEU A 351 -7.20 17.52 23.43
CA LEU A 351 -6.74 16.64 24.50
C LEU A 351 -5.39 17.14 25.02
N GLU A 352 -5.26 17.35 26.32
CA GLU A 352 -3.98 17.58 26.97
C GLU A 352 -3.39 16.24 27.43
N VAL A 353 -2.17 15.96 26.99
CA VAL A 353 -1.49 14.68 27.22
C VAL A 353 -0.21 14.91 28.02
N SER A 354 -0.07 14.22 29.14
CA SER A 354 1.16 14.14 29.93
C SER A 354 1.65 12.69 29.94
N ILE A 355 2.93 12.51 29.60
CA ILE A 355 3.63 11.22 29.61
C ILE A 355 4.72 11.32 30.68
N ASP A 356 4.83 10.32 31.55
CA ASP A 356 5.81 10.21 32.63
C ASP A 356 5.85 11.43 33.56
N ASN A 357 4.67 11.95 33.90
CA ASN A 357 4.47 13.16 34.69
C ASN A 357 5.14 14.42 34.10
N GLY A 358 5.49 14.39 32.80
CA GLY A 358 5.94 15.56 32.07
C GLY A 358 4.84 16.61 31.91
N THR A 359 5.18 17.73 31.28
CA THR A 359 4.23 18.81 31.01
C THR A 359 3.09 18.32 30.11
N PHE A 360 1.87 18.80 30.40
CA PHE A 360 0.72 18.56 29.54
C PHE A 360 0.92 19.26 28.19
N LYS A 361 0.86 18.49 27.10
CA LYS A 361 0.94 18.98 25.73
C LYS A 361 -0.43 18.92 25.06
N PRO A 362 -0.91 19.99 24.42
CA PRO A 362 -2.19 19.99 23.73
C PRO A 362 -2.12 19.22 22.42
N VAL A 363 -3.16 18.46 22.12
CA VAL A 363 -3.34 17.68 20.89
C VAL A 363 -4.75 17.92 20.37
N ASN A 364 -4.86 18.58 19.21
CA ASN A 364 -6.15 18.84 18.60
C ASN A 364 -6.72 17.57 17.94
N LEU A 365 -7.88 17.11 18.40
CA LEU A 365 -8.54 15.94 17.80
C LEU A 365 -9.33 16.30 16.53
N TYR A 366 -9.79 17.56 16.43
CA TYR A 366 -10.61 18.02 15.32
C TYR A 366 -9.86 17.90 13.98
N HIS A 367 -10.57 17.43 12.96
CA HIS A 367 -10.09 17.36 11.60
C HIS A 367 -10.98 18.21 10.69
N HIS A 368 -10.50 18.67 9.51
CA HIS A 368 -11.37 19.48 8.64
C HIS A 368 -12.61 18.70 8.17
N TYR A 369 -12.55 17.37 8.10
CA TYR A 369 -13.71 16.52 7.83
C TYR A 369 -14.64 16.31 9.04
N SER A 370 -14.25 16.75 10.23
CA SER A 370 -15.04 16.61 11.46
C SER A 370 -16.32 17.45 11.45
N ARG A 371 -16.45 18.46 10.58
CA ARG A 371 -17.60 19.38 10.54
C ARG A 371 -18.96 18.67 10.42
N GLY A 372 -19.03 17.56 9.70
CA GLY A 372 -20.28 16.82 9.47
C GLY A 372 -20.19 15.32 9.79
N LEU A 373 -19.04 14.85 10.27
CA LEU A 373 -18.74 13.44 10.43
C LEU A 373 -17.87 13.23 11.68
N HIS A 374 -18.19 12.22 12.47
CA HIS A 374 -17.28 11.61 13.44
C HIS A 374 -16.17 10.88 12.70
N TYR A 375 -15.19 11.65 12.26
CA TYR A 375 -14.17 11.22 11.32
C TYR A 375 -13.16 10.29 12.00
N PRO A 376 -12.99 9.05 11.50
CA PRO A 376 -12.01 8.12 12.06
C PRO A 376 -10.60 8.57 11.69
N ARG A 377 -9.74 8.77 12.69
CA ARG A 377 -8.32 9.10 12.46
C ARG A 377 -7.45 8.69 13.63
N THR A 378 -6.20 8.35 13.35
CA THR A 378 -5.19 8.19 14.40
C THR A 378 -4.50 9.52 14.65
N VAL A 379 -4.36 9.88 15.92
CA VAL A 379 -3.64 11.07 16.36
C VAL A 379 -2.52 10.63 17.27
N MET A 380 -1.28 10.82 16.84
CA MET A 380 -0.09 10.46 17.62
C MET A 380 0.21 11.54 18.66
N PHE A 381 0.50 11.10 19.89
CA PHE A 381 0.91 11.96 21.01
C PHE A 381 2.43 12.01 21.15
N ALA A 382 3.09 10.87 20.92
CA ALA A 382 4.54 10.75 20.88
C ALA A 382 4.96 9.57 19.98
N THR A 383 6.08 9.71 19.27
CA THR A 383 6.59 8.68 18.33
C THR A 383 8.02 8.21 18.63
N ASP A 384 8.70 8.87 19.57
CA ASP A 384 10.14 8.71 19.83
C ASP A 384 10.46 8.66 21.33
N LEU A 385 9.62 7.99 22.12
CA LEU A 385 9.91 7.76 23.53
C LEU A 385 11.03 6.72 23.69
N THR A 386 11.76 6.81 24.80
CA THR A 386 12.68 5.75 25.22
C THR A 386 11.90 4.44 25.41
N PRO A 387 12.34 3.30 24.86
CA PRO A 387 11.62 2.04 25.03
C PRO A 387 11.47 1.68 26.50
N GLY A 388 10.23 1.40 26.91
CA GLY A 388 9.95 0.91 28.25
C GLY A 388 8.52 1.17 28.66
N LYS A 389 8.29 1.10 29.98
CA LYS A 389 6.99 1.39 30.59
C LYS A 389 6.83 2.89 30.76
N HIS A 390 5.65 3.38 30.40
CA HIS A 390 5.27 4.79 30.51
C HIS A 390 3.94 4.93 31.22
N SER A 391 3.82 6.03 31.96
CA SER A 391 2.55 6.45 32.57
C SER A 391 1.92 7.59 31.78
N VAL A 392 0.60 7.56 31.60
CA VAL A 392 -0.13 8.54 30.80
C VAL A 392 -1.21 9.19 31.64
N LYS A 393 -1.33 10.51 31.53
CA LYS A 393 -2.48 11.29 32.01
C LYS A 393 -3.07 12.09 30.86
N LEU A 394 -4.36 11.94 30.65
CA LEU A 394 -5.14 12.64 29.64
C LEU A 394 -6.21 13.49 30.31
N ARG A 395 -6.47 14.68 29.79
CA ARG A 395 -7.65 15.48 30.14
C ARG A 395 -8.07 16.34 28.94
N LEU A 396 -9.33 16.75 28.88
CA LEU A 396 -9.75 17.72 27.89
C LEU A 396 -9.27 19.12 28.32
N ALA A 397 -8.74 19.89 27.37
CA ALA A 397 -8.39 21.28 27.61
C ALA A 397 -9.65 22.07 27.96
N LYS A 398 -9.51 23.04 28.87
CA LYS A 398 -10.60 24.00 29.12
C LYS A 398 -10.74 24.92 27.90
N PRO A 399 -11.95 25.13 27.39
CA PRO A 399 -12.23 26.22 26.45
C PRO A 399 -11.63 27.54 26.92
N PRO A 400 -10.84 28.27 26.09
CA PRO A 400 -10.66 29.69 26.32
C PRO A 400 -12.00 30.40 26.05
N GLY A 401 -12.75 30.70 27.11
CA GLY A 401 -14.02 31.42 27.03
C GLY A 401 -15.24 30.60 26.54
N ASN A 402 -16.39 31.28 26.40
CA ASN A 402 -17.67 30.70 25.99
C ASN A 402 -17.74 30.27 24.51
N GLU A 403 -16.66 30.45 23.74
CA GLU A 403 -16.65 30.29 22.27
C GLU A 403 -15.89 29.07 21.74
N ALA A 404 -15.24 28.25 22.60
CA ALA A 404 -14.47 27.13 22.07
C ALA A 404 -15.37 26.09 21.39
N LYS A 405 -15.14 25.90 20.10
CA LYS A 405 -15.77 24.86 19.28
C LYS A 405 -15.04 23.55 19.52
N GLY A 406 -15.50 22.78 20.50
CA GLY A 406 -15.03 21.41 20.72
C GLY A 406 -14.84 21.08 22.19
N THR A 407 -15.66 20.16 22.71
CA THR A 407 -15.68 19.80 24.14
C THR A 407 -15.72 18.30 24.37
N ALA A 408 -15.48 17.49 23.35
CA ALA A 408 -15.59 16.05 23.43
C ALA A 408 -14.31 15.35 22.94
N ALA A 409 -13.99 14.23 23.60
CA ALA A 409 -13.07 13.23 23.08
C ALA A 409 -13.85 11.93 22.91
N ARG A 410 -13.65 11.22 21.79
CA ARG A 410 -14.25 9.91 21.52
C ARG A 410 -13.16 8.99 21.00
N ILE A 411 -12.50 8.30 21.93
CA ILE A 411 -11.35 7.44 21.65
C ILE A 411 -11.85 6.01 21.48
N LEU A 412 -11.61 5.44 20.30
CA LEU A 412 -11.96 4.06 19.98
C LEU A 412 -10.92 3.10 20.53
N GLN A 413 -9.64 3.38 20.28
CA GLN A 413 -8.50 2.62 20.77
C GLN A 413 -7.36 3.57 21.13
N PHE A 414 -6.52 3.21 22.10
CA PHE A 414 -5.18 3.78 22.17
C PHE A 414 -4.28 3.06 21.17
N THR A 415 -3.30 3.76 20.59
CA THR A 415 -2.29 3.16 19.71
C THR A 415 -0.96 3.15 20.42
N VAL A 416 -0.30 1.99 20.48
CA VAL A 416 1.00 1.81 21.14
C VAL A 416 1.95 1.03 20.24
N ASN A 417 3.24 1.31 20.30
CA ASN A 417 4.31 0.63 19.53
C ASN A 417 5.59 0.53 20.34
#